data_AF-A0A3C0QNW3-F1
#
_entry.id   AF-A0A3C0QNW3-F1
#
_cell.length_a   1.000
_cell.length_b   1.000
_cell.length_c   1.000
_cell.angle_alpha   90.00
_cell.angle_beta   90.00
_cell.angle_gamma   90.00
#
_symmetry.space_group_name_H-M   'P 1'
#
loop_
_entity.id
_entity.type
_entity.pdbx_description
1 polymer ?
#
loop_
_entity_poly.entity_id
_entity_poly.type
_entity_poly.pdbx_seq_one_letter_code
_entity_poly.pdbx_strand_id
1 'polypeptide(L)'
;ICNSRNVDRERELVAAFAKELGTQLIHFVPRDNEVQRAEIRKKTVIEHNSKAKQADEYRELARKIEENTSFVIPKPLTQERLEEILVEYGLLDGLEDQYSI
;
A
#
# COMPACT_ATOMS: atom_id res chain seq x y z
N ILE A 1 3.39 -1.66 -4.31
CA ILE A 1 2.92 -0.30 -3.90
C ILE A 1 1.73 -0.52 -2.98
N CYS A 2 1.63 0.20 -1.87
CA CYS A 2 0.45 0.20 -1.00
C CYS A 2 -0.25 1.56 -1.07
N ASN A 3 -1.56 1.57 -1.22
CA ASN A 3 -2.38 2.78 -1.08
C ASN A 3 -3.09 2.71 0.27
N SER A 4 -2.63 3.51 1.22
CA SER A 4 -3.03 3.45 2.62
C SER A 4 -4.54 3.63 2.80
N ARG A 5 -5.11 2.80 3.67
CA ARG A 5 -6.48 2.94 4.19
C ARG A 5 -6.50 3.54 5.60
N ASN A 6 -5.34 3.93 6.14
CA ASN A 6 -5.14 4.34 7.52
C ASN A 6 -5.59 3.25 8.51
N VAL A 7 -5.21 2.01 8.22
CA VAL A 7 -5.38 0.86 9.12
C VAL A 7 -4.08 0.66 9.88
N ASP A 8 -4.19 0.24 11.15
CA ASP A 8 -3.03 -0.04 11.98
C ASP A 8 -2.13 -1.11 11.33
N ARG A 9 -0.82 -0.92 11.44
CA ARG A 9 0.23 -1.83 10.94
C ARG A 9 0.15 -2.19 9.44
N GLU A 10 -0.65 -1.49 8.64
CA GLU A 10 -0.85 -1.76 7.20
C GLU A 10 0.49 -1.76 6.42
N ARG A 11 1.40 -0.85 6.78
CA ARG A 11 2.73 -0.80 6.16
C ARG A 11 3.56 -2.05 6.43
N GLU A 12 3.53 -2.56 7.67
CA GLU A 12 4.26 -3.75 8.07
C GLU A 12 3.68 -4.98 7.39
N LEU A 13 2.34 -5.09 7.38
CA LEU A 13 1.63 -6.17 6.70
C LEU A 13 2.00 -6.26 5.22
N VAL A 14 1.88 -5.16 4.47
CA VAL A 14 2.14 -5.19 3.03
C VAL A 14 3.62 -5.40 2.73
N ALA A 15 4.52 -4.95 3.61
CA ALA A 15 5.94 -5.25 3.50
C ALA A 15 6.23 -6.75 3.70
N ALA A 16 5.60 -7.40 4.69
CA ALA A 16 5.72 -8.83 4.92
C ALA A 16 5.15 -9.64 3.74
N PHE A 17 3.96 -9.28 3.27
CA PHE A 17 3.34 -9.89 2.09
C PHE A 17 4.22 -9.77 0.83
N ALA A 18 4.78 -8.58 0.58
CA ALA A 18 5.68 -8.37 -0.55
C ALA A 18 6.93 -9.26 -0.45
N LYS A 19 7.51 -9.38 0.76
CA LYS A 19 8.69 -10.22 1.01
C LYS A 19 8.41 -11.69 0.72
N GLU A 20 7.25 -12.20 1.11
CA GLU A 20 6.82 -13.59 0.89
C GLU A 20 6.64 -13.90 -0.61
N LEU A 21 6.09 -12.95 -1.36
CA LEU A 21 6.04 -13.03 -2.83
C LEU A 21 7.43 -12.94 -3.50
N GLY A 22 8.48 -12.65 -2.74
CA GLY A 22 9.84 -12.42 -3.24
C GLY A 22 10.07 -11.04 -3.85
N THR A 23 9.18 -10.09 -3.60
CA THR A 23 9.26 -8.71 -4.10
C THR A 23 9.37 -7.69 -2.96
N GLN A 24 9.17 -6.41 -3.26
CA GLN A 24 9.32 -5.31 -2.30
C GLN A 24 8.11 -4.37 -2.30
N LEU A 25 7.85 -3.78 -1.14
CA LEU A 25 6.98 -2.62 -1.02
C LEU A 25 7.74 -1.37 -1.51
N ILE A 26 7.68 -1.10 -2.82
CA ILE A 26 8.37 0.05 -3.45
C ILE A 26 8.01 1.38 -2.76
N HIS A 27 6.73 1.59 -2.48
CA HIS A 27 6.26 2.84 -1.88
C HIS A 27 4.92 2.63 -1.16
N PHE A 28 4.71 3.42 -0.10
CA PHE A 28 3.50 3.44 0.71
C PHE A 28 2.87 4.83 0.57
N VAL A 29 1.78 4.92 -0.19
CA VAL A 29 1.09 6.17 -0.49
C VAL A 29 0.11 6.48 0.65
N PRO A 30 0.24 7.61 1.35
CA PRO A 30 -0.68 7.96 2.42
C PRO A 30 -2.07 8.35 1.89
N ARG A 31 -3.08 8.25 2.76
CA ARG A 31 -4.44 8.71 2.48
C ARG A 31 -4.49 10.23 2.64
N ASP A 32 -4.81 10.96 1.58
CA ASP A 32 -4.93 12.43 1.61
C ASP A 32 -6.20 12.88 0.87
N ASN A 33 -6.97 13.78 1.50
CA ASN A 33 -8.17 14.40 0.93
C ASN A 33 -7.89 15.28 -0.30
N GLU A 34 -6.62 15.66 -0.54
CA GLU A 34 -6.20 16.38 -1.74
C GLU A 34 -6.46 15.58 -3.01
N VAL A 35 -6.40 14.24 -2.92
CA VAL A 35 -6.71 13.34 -4.04
C VAL A 35 -8.14 13.58 -4.52
N GLN A 36 -9.12 13.56 -3.62
CA GLN A 36 -10.53 13.79 -3.97
C GLN A 36 -10.74 15.22 -4.50
N ARG A 37 -10.06 16.22 -3.93
CA ARG A 37 -10.14 17.62 -4.42
C ARG A 37 -9.61 17.76 -5.85
N ALA A 38 -8.57 17.03 -6.21
CA ALA A 38 -8.02 17.00 -7.57
C ALA A 38 -8.94 16.21 -8.53
N GLU A 39 -9.44 15.04 -8.10
CA GLU A 39 -10.33 14.17 -8.88
C GLU A 39 -11.63 14.87 -9.29
N ILE A 40 -12.26 15.63 -8.38
CA ILE A 40 -13.48 16.42 -8.67
C ILE A 40 -13.23 17.42 -9.82
N ARG A 41 -11.99 17.90 -9.97
CA ARG A 41 -11.57 18.82 -11.04
C ARG A 41 -11.02 18.12 -12.27
N LYS A 42 -11.08 16.78 -12.32
CA LYS A 42 -10.53 15.94 -13.40
C LYS A 42 -9.04 16.16 -13.62
N LYS A 43 -8.30 16.46 -12.54
CA LYS A 43 -6.85 16.69 -12.55
C LYS A 43 -6.15 15.68 -11.67
N THR A 44 -4.87 15.43 -11.96
CA THR A 44 -4.00 14.73 -11.00
C THR A 44 -3.67 15.67 -9.83
N VAL A 45 -3.24 15.12 -8.69
CA VAL A 45 -2.80 15.95 -7.55
C VAL A 45 -1.63 16.86 -7.93
N ILE A 46 -0.67 16.35 -8.71
CA ILE A 46 0.49 17.11 -9.18
C ILE A 46 0.05 18.33 -10.01
N GLU A 47 -0.94 18.17 -10.87
CA GLU A 47 -1.45 19.22 -11.75
C GLU A 47 -2.43 20.17 -11.04
N HIS A 48 -3.20 19.66 -10.07
CA HIS A 48 -4.12 20.48 -9.27
C HIS A 48 -3.39 21.36 -8.26
N ASN A 49 -2.45 20.77 -7.53
CA ASN A 49 -1.71 21.40 -6.45
C ASN A 49 -0.32 20.77 -6.35
N SER A 50 0.61 21.30 -7.12
CA SER A 50 1.98 20.78 -7.22
C SER A 50 2.78 20.85 -5.91
N LYS A 51 2.33 21.64 -4.92
CA LYS A 51 2.97 21.81 -3.61
C LYS A 51 2.32 20.98 -2.49
N ALA A 52 1.29 20.19 -2.80
CA ALA A 52 0.69 19.29 -1.83
C ALA A 52 1.68 18.20 -1.42
N LYS A 53 1.66 17.78 -0.14
CA LYS A 53 2.48 16.65 0.33
C LYS A 53 2.23 15.39 -0.49
N GLN A 54 0.97 15.13 -0.82
CA GLN A 54 0.59 14.01 -1.68
C GLN A 54 1.20 14.08 -3.09
N ALA A 55 1.47 15.28 -3.63
CA ALA A 55 2.18 15.42 -4.91
C ALA A 55 3.63 14.94 -4.79
N ASP A 56 4.30 15.24 -3.67
CA ASP A 56 5.66 14.79 -3.40
C ASP A 56 5.74 13.27 -3.21
N GLU A 57 4.75 12.65 -2.55
CA GLU A 57 4.65 11.19 -2.45
C GLU A 57 4.57 10.53 -3.83
N TYR A 58 3.78 11.09 -4.76
CA TYR A 58 3.72 10.57 -6.13
C TYR A 58 5.03 10.78 -6.91
N ARG A 59 5.74 11.88 -6.69
CA ARG A 59 7.07 12.10 -7.31
C ARG A 59 8.09 11.11 -6.78
N GLU A 60 8.10 10.87 -5.47
CA GLU A 60 8.99 9.90 -4.85
C GLU A 60 8.65 8.47 -5.28
N LEU A 61 7.36 8.12 -5.40
CA LEU A 61 6.95 6.87 -6.01
C LEU A 61 7.46 6.73 -7.45
N ALA A 62 7.31 7.77 -8.28
CA ALA A 62 7.78 7.77 -9.67
C ALA A 62 9.30 7.55 -9.74
N ARG A 63 10.07 8.27 -8.92
CA ARG A 63 11.53 8.13 -8.82
C ARG A 63 11.94 6.71 -8.42
N LYS A 64 11.30 6.13 -7.40
CA LYS A 64 11.58 4.75 -6.97
C LYS A 64 11.24 3.71 -8.02
N ILE A 65 10.22 3.94 -8.85
CA ILE A 65 9.90 3.07 -9.98
C ILE A 65 10.99 3.19 -11.06
N GLU A 66 11.38 4.41 -11.41
CA GLU A 66 12.42 4.69 -12.41
C GLU A 66 13.77 4.06 -12.02
N GLU A 67 14.14 4.14 -10.75
CA GLU A 67 15.37 3.58 -10.21
C GLU A 67 15.28 2.09 -9.84
N ASN A 68 14.12 1.44 -9.98
CA ASN A 68 13.95 0.05 -9.55
C ASN A 68 14.74 -0.91 -10.44
N THR A 69 15.66 -1.65 -9.83
CA THR A 69 16.43 -2.71 -10.50
C THR A 69 16.03 -4.12 -10.08
N SER A 70 15.12 -4.26 -9.11
CA SER A 70 14.64 -5.56 -8.63
C SER A 70 13.44 -6.03 -9.43
N PHE A 71 13.67 -6.99 -10.32
CA PHE A 71 12.65 -7.66 -11.11
C PHE A 71 12.70 -9.16 -10.82
N VAL A 72 11.58 -9.73 -10.40
CA VAL A 72 11.50 -11.10 -9.90
C VAL A 72 10.32 -11.82 -10.54
N ILE A 73 10.43 -13.14 -10.65
CA ILE A 73 9.26 -14.00 -10.84
C ILE A 73 8.63 -14.19 -9.46
N PRO A 74 7.39 -13.74 -9.23
CA PRO A 74 6.77 -13.84 -7.92
C PRO A 74 6.57 -15.31 -7.52
N LYS A 75 6.69 -15.59 -6.22
CA LYS A 75 6.36 -16.89 -5.63
C LYS A 75 4.93 -16.84 -5.11
N PRO A 76 3.96 -17.57 -5.71
CA PRO A 76 2.60 -17.58 -5.22
C PRO A 76 2.53 -18.01 -3.76
N LEU A 77 1.66 -17.36 -3.00
CA LEU A 77 1.41 -17.67 -1.61
C LEU A 77 0.20 -18.60 -1.49
N THR A 78 0.22 -19.51 -0.52
CA THR A 78 -0.98 -20.27 -0.16
C THR A 78 -1.94 -19.39 0.64
N GLN A 79 -3.21 -19.80 0.69
CA GLN A 79 -4.21 -19.07 1.47
C GLN A 79 -3.89 -19.11 2.96
N GLU A 80 -3.47 -20.26 3.48
CA GLU A 80 -3.13 -20.43 4.89
C GLU A 80 -1.99 -19.48 5.29
N ARG A 81 -0.96 -19.34 4.45
CA ARG A 81 0.14 -18.42 4.74
C ARG A 81 -0.28 -16.95 4.66
N LEU A 82 -1.24 -16.61 3.80
CA LEU A 82 -1.81 -15.27 3.78
C LEU A 82 -2.56 -14.96 5.07
N GLU A 83 -3.37 -15.90 5.57
CA GLU A 83 -4.12 -15.77 6.82
C GLU A 83 -3.18 -15.61 8.03
N GLU A 84 -2.11 -16.41 8.12
CA GLU A 84 -1.07 -16.26 9.14
C GLU A 84 -0.48 -14.85 9.18
N ILE A 85 -0.13 -14.30 8.01
CA ILE A 85 0.41 -12.94 7.89
C ILE A 85 -0.63 -11.90 8.34
N LEU A 86 -1.91 -12.09 8.05
CA LEU A 86 -2.95 -11.18 8.51
C LEU A 86 -3.10 -11.20 10.05
N VAL A 87 -2.92 -12.38 10.68
CA VAL A 87 -2.96 -12.52 12.15
C VAL A 87 -1.72 -11.87 12.77
N GLU A 88 -0.53 -12.21 12.28
CA GLU A 88 0.76 -11.70 12.79
C GLU A 88 0.83 -10.17 12.79
N TYR A 89 0.22 -9.54 11.77
CA TYR A 89 0.24 -8.09 11.58
C TYR A 89 -1.05 -7.39 12.04
N GLY A 90 -1.93 -8.09 12.75
CA GLY A 90 -3.02 -7.51 13.55
C GLY A 90 -4.23 -7.03 12.76
N LEU A 91 -4.45 -7.50 11.53
CA LEU A 91 -5.64 -7.14 10.75
C LEU A 91 -6.87 -7.99 11.13
N LEU A 92 -6.66 -9.10 11.84
CA LEU A 92 -7.71 -10.04 12.26
C LEU A 92 -8.25 -9.81 13.68
N ASP A 93 -7.67 -8.90 14.49
CA ASP A 93 -8.19 -8.58 15.83
C ASP A 93 -9.62 -8.00 15.80
N GLY A 94 -10.10 -7.56 14.63
CA GLY A 94 -11.48 -7.12 14.39
C GLY A 94 -12.37 -8.12 13.63
N LEU A 95 -11.87 -9.33 13.33
CA LEU A 95 -12.58 -10.37 12.57
C LEU A 95 -12.99 -11.57 13.43
N GLU A 96 -12.52 -11.69 14.68
CA GLU A 96 -13.06 -12.66 15.65
C GLU A 96 -14.58 -12.49 15.86
N ASP A 97 -15.10 -11.27 15.70
CA ASP A 97 -16.53 -10.96 15.79
C ASP A 97 -17.35 -11.40 14.54
N GLN A 98 -16.72 -11.70 13.41
CA GLN A 98 -17.42 -12.05 12.15
C GLN A 98 -17.36 -13.53 11.78
N TYR A 99 -16.47 -14.31 12.40
CA TYR A 99 -16.34 -15.76 12.16
C TYR A 99 -16.85 -16.62 13.31
N SER A 100 -17.52 -16.03 14.30
CA SER A 100 -18.38 -16.77 15.24
C SER A 100 -19.69 -17.19 14.55
N ILE A 101 -19.64 -18.24 13.74
CA ILE A 101 -20.80 -19.05 13.33
C ILE A 101 -20.55 -20.50 13.72
#